data_AF-A0A151V4L4-F1
#
_entry.id   AF-A0A151V4L4-F1
#
_cell.length_a   1.000
_cell.length_b   1.000
_cell.length_c   1.000
_cell.angle_alpha   90.00
_cell.angle_beta   90.00
_cell.angle_gamma   90.00
#
_symmetry.space_group_name_H-M   'P 1'
#
loop_
_entity.id
_entity.type
_entity.pdbx_description
1 polymer ?
#
loop_
_entity_poly.entity_id
_entity_poly.type
_entity_poly.pdbx_seq_one_letter_code
_entity_poly.pdbx_strand_id
1 'polypeptide(L)'
;MGPGLESIAKQTREFLGTLCDLQILTGLAITIAGWTQHATISYYHQQLVLAYWSLALNSFWAARVQYLDVDSKNDDGTETRDTIRCIAVLCNCLVALTFNIHVEIREQQAWDDDGGPCYNFLDGTSSLVEYPIGYKIK
;
A
#
# COMPACT_ATOMS: atom_id res chain seq x y z
N MET A 1 14.09 -30.08 -21.43
CA MET A 1 12.99 -29.83 -20.47
C MET A 1 11.74 -30.48 -21.07
N GLY A 2 10.95 -31.23 -20.30
CA GLY A 2 9.80 -31.94 -20.85
C GLY A 2 8.65 -30.98 -21.21
N PRO A 3 7.85 -31.27 -22.25
CA PRO A 3 6.78 -30.38 -22.73
C PRO A 3 5.74 -30.02 -21.67
N GLY A 4 5.58 -30.84 -20.62
CA GLY A 4 4.72 -30.53 -19.47
C GLY A 4 5.23 -29.43 -18.55
N LEU A 5 6.56 -29.27 -18.40
CA LEU A 5 7.14 -28.26 -17.52
C LEU A 5 7.02 -26.85 -18.10
N GLU A 6 7.18 -26.72 -19.42
CA GLU A 6 7.01 -25.45 -20.14
C GLU A 6 5.54 -24.98 -20.10
N SER A 7 4.59 -25.91 -20.19
CA SER A 7 3.15 -25.60 -20.04
C SER A 7 2.80 -25.08 -18.64
N ILE A 8 3.31 -25.73 -17.59
CA ILE A 8 3.10 -25.30 -16.19
C ILE A 8 3.75 -23.95 -15.94
N ALA A 9 4.97 -23.72 -16.44
CA ALA A 9 5.66 -22.44 -16.31
C ALA A 9 4.89 -21.31 -16.99
N LYS A 10 4.31 -21.55 -18.17
CA LYS A 10 3.48 -20.56 -18.88
C LYS A 10 2.20 -20.21 -18.10
N GLN A 11 1.45 -21.20 -17.63
CA GLN A 11 0.23 -20.96 -16.83
C GLN A 11 0.54 -20.22 -15.53
N THR A 12 1.63 -20.61 -14.86
CA THR A 12 2.07 -19.96 -13.62
C THR A 12 2.40 -18.49 -13.86
N ARG A 13 3.11 -18.20 -14.96
CA ARG A 13 3.43 -16.82 -15.35
C ARG A 13 2.15 -16.01 -15.58
N GLU A 14 1.22 -16.49 -16.41
CA GLU A 14 -0.06 -15.80 -16.68
C GLU A 14 -0.85 -15.52 -15.39
N PHE A 15 -0.95 -16.50 -14.49
CA PHE A 15 -1.63 -16.36 -13.21
C PHE A 15 -0.96 -15.35 -12.28
N LEU A 16 0.38 -15.36 -12.19
CA LEU A 16 1.14 -14.37 -11.40
C LEU A 16 0.90 -12.94 -11.89
N GLY A 17 0.78 -12.74 -13.21
CA GLY A 17 0.49 -11.43 -13.79
C GLY A 17 -0.86 -10.88 -13.33
N THR A 18 -1.92 -11.70 -13.37
CA THR A 18 -3.25 -11.31 -12.89
C THR A 18 -3.26 -11.04 -11.38
N LEU A 19 -2.55 -11.86 -10.60
CA LEU A 19 -2.42 -11.64 -9.16
C LEU A 19 -1.72 -10.31 -8.83
N CYS A 20 -0.70 -9.93 -9.60
CA CYS A 20 0.02 -8.68 -9.37
C CYS A 20 -0.83 -7.46 -9.72
N ASP A 21 -1.65 -7.52 -10.76
CA ASP A 21 -2.61 -6.46 -11.07
C ASP A 21 -3.63 -6.27 -9.91
N LEU A 22 -4.05 -7.35 -9.25
CA LEU A 22 -4.88 -7.28 -8.03
C LEU A 22 -4.14 -6.63 -6.85
N GLN A 23 -2.81 -6.74 -6.76
CA GLN A 23 -2.04 -6.09 -5.68
C GLN A 23 -2.07 -4.56 -5.80
N ILE A 24 -2.09 -4.01 -7.02
CA ILE A 24 -2.28 -2.55 -7.20
C ILE A 24 -3.62 -2.12 -6.64
N LEU A 25 -4.71 -2.83 -6.97
CA LEU A 25 -6.05 -2.52 -6.46
C LEU A 25 -6.13 -2.67 -4.95
N THR A 26 -5.48 -3.70 -4.42
CA THR A 26 -5.41 -3.96 -2.97
C THR A 26 -4.67 -2.85 -2.25
N GLY A 27 -3.50 -2.43 -2.75
CA GLY A 27 -2.74 -1.31 -2.20
C GLY A 27 -3.54 0.00 -2.22
N LEU A 28 -4.25 0.27 -3.31
CA LEU A 28 -5.12 1.46 -3.40
C LEU A 28 -6.25 1.39 -2.37
N ALA A 29 -6.92 0.25 -2.24
CA ALA A 29 -8.01 0.04 -1.29
C ALA A 29 -7.54 0.21 0.17
N ILE A 30 -6.36 -0.31 0.52
CA ILE A 30 -5.74 -0.15 1.84
C ILE A 30 -5.55 1.34 2.15
N THR A 31 -4.95 2.10 1.23
CA THR A 31 -4.70 3.53 1.45
C THR A 31 -6.00 4.34 1.52
N ILE A 32 -7.00 4.01 0.70
CA ILE A 32 -8.32 4.64 0.77
C ILE A 32 -8.99 4.34 2.12
N ALA A 33 -8.92 3.10 2.61
CA ALA A 33 -9.45 2.73 3.92
C ALA A 33 -8.74 3.45 5.08
N GLY A 34 -7.45 3.72 4.95
CA GLY A 34 -6.71 4.58 5.87
C GLY A 34 -7.24 6.03 5.83
N TRP A 35 -7.48 6.57 4.64
CA TRP A 35 -8.04 7.91 4.46
C TRP A 35 -9.47 8.06 5.00
N THR A 36 -10.34 7.06 4.83
CA THR A 36 -11.71 7.13 5.36
C THR A 36 -11.74 7.20 6.89
N GLN A 37 -10.70 6.68 7.55
CA GLN A 37 -10.57 6.67 9.01
C GLN A 37 -9.52 7.66 9.54
N HIS A 38 -9.01 8.58 8.71
CA HIS A 38 -7.87 9.44 9.05
C HIS A 38 -8.03 10.23 10.37
N ALA A 39 -9.26 10.59 10.74
CA ALA A 39 -9.54 11.35 11.96
C ALA A 39 -9.59 10.50 13.24
N THR A 40 -9.82 9.19 13.15
CA THR A 40 -10.01 8.29 14.30
C THR A 40 -8.95 7.21 14.42
N ILE A 41 -8.14 7.02 13.38
CA ILE A 41 -7.11 6.00 13.30
C ILE A 41 -5.86 6.39 14.12
N SER A 42 -5.35 5.47 14.94
CA SER A 42 -4.10 5.69 15.68
C SER A 42 -2.87 5.64 14.77
N TYR A 43 -1.75 6.26 15.16
CA TYR A 43 -0.49 6.21 14.42
C TYR A 43 -0.04 4.79 14.13
N TYR A 44 -0.22 3.86 15.07
CA TYR A 44 0.09 2.45 14.85
C TYR A 44 -0.63 1.90 13.62
N HIS A 45 -1.94 2.18 13.51
CA HIS A 45 -2.73 1.74 12.37
C HIS A 45 -2.39 2.50 11.09
N GLN A 46 -1.97 3.78 11.18
CA GLN A 46 -1.46 4.52 10.02
C GLN A 46 -0.16 3.91 9.48
N GLN A 47 0.77 3.54 10.36
CA GLN A 47 2.00 2.83 9.98
C GLN A 47 1.70 1.44 9.41
N LEU A 48 0.68 0.76 9.94
CA LEU A 48 0.21 -0.51 9.41
C LEU A 48 -0.33 -0.37 7.98
N VAL A 49 -1.13 0.67 7.71
CA VAL A 49 -1.62 1.00 6.36
C VAL A 49 -0.46 1.22 5.40
N LEU A 50 0.55 2.00 5.80
CA LEU A 50 1.76 2.24 4.99
C LEU A 50 2.56 0.98 4.72
N ALA A 51 2.74 0.13 5.74
CA ALA A 51 3.45 -1.14 5.60
C ALA A 51 2.74 -2.09 4.63
N TYR A 52 1.41 -2.24 4.75
CA TYR A 52 0.64 -3.08 3.84
C TYR A 52 0.57 -2.52 2.42
N TRP A 53 0.45 -1.21 2.26
CA TRP A 53 0.56 -0.56 0.95
C TRP A 53 1.92 -0.85 0.30
N SER A 54 3.02 -0.69 1.04
CA SER A 54 4.38 -0.99 0.57
C SER A 54 4.52 -2.47 0.17
N LEU A 55 3.98 -3.39 0.96
CA LEU A 55 4.01 -4.82 0.66
C LEU A 55 3.24 -5.14 -0.64
N ALA A 56 2.07 -4.53 -0.84
CA ALA A 56 1.27 -4.70 -2.05
C ALA A 56 2.01 -4.17 -3.28
N LEU A 57 2.64 -3.00 -3.17
CA LEU A 57 3.43 -2.41 -4.25
C LEU A 57 4.66 -3.27 -4.59
N ASN A 58 5.39 -3.77 -3.59
CA ASN A 58 6.52 -4.67 -3.81
C ASN A 58 6.08 -5.98 -4.47
N SER A 59 4.92 -6.51 -4.08
CA SER A 59 4.33 -7.71 -4.69
C SER A 59 3.96 -7.47 -6.16
N PHE A 60 3.45 -6.28 -6.50
CA PHE A 60 3.24 -5.90 -7.89
C PHE A 60 4.57 -5.86 -8.69
N TRP A 61 5.61 -5.23 -8.13
CA TRP A 61 6.91 -5.15 -8.80
C TRP A 61 7.61 -6.50 -8.97
N ALA A 62 7.26 -7.52 -8.17
CA ALA A 62 7.80 -8.87 -8.35
C ALA A 62 7.45 -9.50 -9.71
N ALA A 63 6.34 -9.09 -10.34
CA ALA A 63 5.96 -9.55 -11.68
C ALA A 63 6.54 -8.71 -12.83
N ARG A 64 7.49 -7.78 -12.56
CA ARG A 64 8.15 -6.90 -13.54
C ARG A 64 8.57 -7.60 -14.85
N VAL A 65 8.97 -8.87 -14.79
CA VAL A 65 9.43 -9.68 -15.94
C VAL A 65 8.33 -9.96 -16.97
N GLN A 66 7.04 -9.83 -16.63
CA GLN A 66 5.94 -9.91 -17.61
C GLN A 66 5.64 -8.58 -18.29
N TYR A 67 5.98 -7.46 -17.65
CA TYR A 67 5.61 -6.11 -18.10
C TYR A 67 6.70 -5.44 -18.95
N LEU A 68 7.93 -5.97 -18.92
CA LEU A 68 9.09 -5.48 -19.68
C LEU A 68 9.46 -6.38 -20.87
N ASP A 69 8.54 -7.25 -21.31
CA ASP A 69 8.75 -8.05 -22.53
C ASP A 69 8.56 -7.18 -23.79
N VAL A 70 9.57 -6.34 -24.04
CA VAL A 70 9.62 -5.34 -25.13
C VAL A 70 9.54 -5.99 -26.52
N ASP A 71 9.78 -7.29 -26.61
CA ASP A 71 9.76 -8.04 -27.88
C ASP A 71 8.34 -8.44 -28.33
N SER A 72 7.32 -8.24 -27.50
CA SER A 72 5.90 -8.49 -27.84
C SER A 72 5.18 -7.31 -28.53
N LYS A 73 5.92 -6.23 -28.84
CA LYS A 73 5.46 -4.91 -29.33
C LYS A 73 4.65 -4.86 -30.64
N ASN A 74 4.31 -5.99 -31.24
CA ASN A 74 3.56 -6.02 -32.52
C ASN A 74 2.04 -6.13 -32.36
N ASP A 75 1.51 -6.11 -31.13
CA ASP A 75 0.07 -6.25 -30.89
C ASP A 75 -0.50 -4.99 -30.18
N ASP A 76 -1.34 -4.24 -30.90
CA ASP A 76 -1.90 -2.91 -30.56
C ASP A 76 -2.68 -2.93 -29.22
N GLY A 77 -3.21 -4.10 -28.83
CA GLY A 77 -3.92 -4.32 -27.57
C GLY A 77 -3.02 -4.40 -26.32
N THR A 78 -1.72 -4.65 -26.48
CA THR A 78 -0.78 -4.81 -25.36
C THR A 78 -0.25 -3.46 -24.85
N GLU A 79 -0.04 -2.50 -25.75
CA GLU A 79 0.48 -1.16 -25.43
C GLU A 79 -0.51 -0.35 -24.57
N THR A 80 -1.80 -0.43 -24.90
CA THR A 80 -2.86 0.23 -24.14
C THR A 80 -3.01 -0.34 -22.73
N ARG A 81 -2.91 -1.67 -22.58
CA ARG A 81 -2.97 -2.36 -21.28
C ARG A 81 -1.82 -1.95 -20.36
N ASP A 82 -0.61 -1.86 -20.90
CA ASP A 82 0.57 -1.49 -20.10
C ASP A 82 0.55 -0.01 -19.71
N THR A 83 0.00 0.86 -20.57
CA THR A 83 -0.26 2.27 -20.25
C THR A 83 -1.28 2.40 -19.10
N ILE A 84 -2.40 1.66 -19.15
CA ILE A 84 -3.42 1.67 -18.08
C ILE A 84 -2.81 1.23 -16.75
N ARG A 85 -2.00 0.17 -16.75
CA ARG A 85 -1.31 -0.31 -15.55
C ARG A 85 -0.32 0.72 -15.00
N CYS A 86 0.44 1.39 -15.87
CA CYS A 86 1.33 2.47 -15.47
C CYS A 86 0.57 3.62 -14.79
N ILE A 87 -0.55 4.04 -15.38
CA ILE A 87 -1.44 5.05 -14.79
C ILE A 87 -1.99 4.58 -13.44
N ALA A 88 -2.41 3.32 -13.32
CA ALA A 88 -2.92 2.76 -12.06
C ALA A 88 -1.86 2.78 -10.95
N VAL A 89 -0.61 2.43 -11.28
CA VAL A 89 0.53 2.52 -10.34
C VAL A 89 0.80 3.98 -9.94
N LEU A 90 0.80 4.90 -10.91
CA LEU A 90 0.99 6.33 -10.63
C LEU A 90 -0.10 6.87 -9.70
N CYS A 91 -1.37 6.59 -9.98
CA CYS A 91 -2.49 6.98 -9.11
C CYS A 91 -2.35 6.38 -7.71
N ASN A 92 -1.99 5.11 -7.60
CA ASN A 92 -1.77 4.44 -6.31
C ASN A 92 -0.64 5.12 -5.52
N CYS A 93 0.51 5.39 -6.15
CA CYS A 93 1.61 6.11 -5.53
C CYS A 93 1.23 7.53 -5.10
N LEU A 94 0.43 8.26 -5.87
CA LEU A 94 -0.03 9.60 -5.51
C LEU A 94 -0.92 9.58 -4.25
N VAL A 95 -1.88 8.66 -4.18
CA VAL A 95 -2.77 8.52 -3.01
C VAL A 95 -1.99 8.08 -1.76
N ALA A 96 -1.01 7.20 -1.93
CA ALA A 96 -0.12 6.81 -0.83
C ALA A 96 0.81 7.94 -0.39
N LEU A 97 1.32 8.74 -1.33
CA LEU A 97 2.16 9.89 -1.00
C LEU A 97 1.39 10.91 -0.16
N THR A 98 0.13 11.22 -0.53
CA THR A 98 -0.68 12.13 0.29
C THR A 98 -0.91 11.58 1.69
N PHE A 99 -1.12 10.26 1.83
CA PHE A 99 -1.27 9.62 3.13
C PHE A 99 0.03 9.66 3.96
N ASN A 100 1.19 9.41 3.34
CA ASN A 100 2.49 9.54 4.00
C ASN A 100 2.73 10.98 4.52
N ILE A 101 2.44 11.99 3.68
CA ILE A 101 2.56 13.40 4.09
C ILE A 101 1.66 13.69 5.29
N HIS A 102 0.44 13.16 5.30
CA HIS A 102 -0.47 13.32 6.43
C HIS A 102 0.09 12.70 7.73
N VAL A 103 0.64 11.49 7.64
CA VAL A 103 1.26 10.80 8.80
C VAL A 103 2.46 11.58 9.33
N GLU A 104 3.33 12.09 8.46
CA GLU A 104 4.52 12.87 8.84
C GLU A 104 4.15 14.19 9.53
N ILE A 105 3.18 14.95 8.99
CA ILE A 105 2.72 16.19 9.62
C ILE A 105 2.16 15.92 11.01
N ARG A 106 1.37 14.85 11.12
CA ARG A 106 0.81 14.40 12.40
C ARG A 106 1.95 14.05 13.36
N GLU A 107 2.92 13.25 12.93
CA GLU A 107 4.09 12.88 13.72
C GLU A 107 4.81 14.11 14.25
N GLN A 108 5.14 15.10 13.40
CA GLN A 108 5.79 16.34 13.84
C GLN A 108 4.98 17.16 14.86
N GLN A 109 3.65 17.06 14.83
CA GLN A 109 2.77 17.76 15.78
C GLN A 109 2.64 17.04 17.13
N ALA A 110 2.80 15.71 17.15
CA ALA A 110 2.58 14.88 18.33
C ALA A 110 3.86 14.25 18.89
N TRP A 111 5.01 14.48 18.25
CA TRP A 111 6.30 13.95 18.67
C TRP A 111 6.78 14.63 19.96
N ASP A 112 6.88 13.86 21.03
CA ASP A 112 7.45 14.27 22.31
C ASP A 112 8.82 13.61 22.50
N ASP A 113 9.88 14.42 22.40
CA ASP A 113 11.28 13.99 22.55
C ASP A 113 11.58 13.42 23.95
N ASP A 114 10.82 13.82 24.98
CA ASP A 114 11.04 13.42 26.37
C ASP A 114 10.22 12.16 26.76
N GLY A 115 9.15 11.84 26.02
CA GLY A 115 8.19 10.77 26.32
C GLY A 115 8.48 9.41 25.68
N GLY A 116 9.42 9.34 24.73
CA GLY A 116 9.67 8.15 23.91
C GLY A 116 8.59 7.91 22.84
N PRO A 117 8.76 6.90 21.94
CA PRO A 117 7.93 6.76 20.75
C PRO A 117 6.44 6.62 21.08
N CYS A 118 5.68 7.67 20.72
CA CYS A 118 4.31 7.94 21.12
C CYS A 118 3.25 7.07 20.40
N TYR A 119 3.57 5.84 19.98
CA TYR A 119 2.71 5.06 19.07
C TYR A 119 1.46 4.42 19.71
N ASN A 120 1.16 4.66 21.00
CA ASN A 120 -0.07 4.12 21.62
C ASN A 120 -0.70 4.98 22.73
N PHE A 121 0.08 5.63 23.60
CA PHE A 121 -0.47 6.28 24.80
C PHE A 121 -0.56 7.82 24.73
N LEU A 122 0.15 8.46 23.80
CA LEU A 122 0.27 9.92 23.71
C LEU A 122 -0.22 10.52 22.38
N ASP A 123 -0.71 9.70 21.45
CA ASP A 123 -1.21 10.11 20.12
C ASP A 123 -2.51 10.95 20.18
N GLY A 124 -3.25 10.92 21.29
CA GLY A 124 -4.53 11.64 21.40
C GLY A 124 -5.67 11.01 20.56
N THR A 125 -5.43 9.88 19.91
CA THR A 125 -6.47 9.03 19.34
C THR A 125 -7.05 8.15 20.43
N SER A 126 -8.38 8.14 20.53
CA SER A 126 -9.13 7.56 21.63
C SER A 126 -8.68 6.11 21.87
N SER A 127 -8.06 5.83 23.03
CA SER A 127 -8.07 4.46 23.54
C SER A 127 -9.54 4.09 23.72
N LEU A 128 -10.02 3.04 23.05
CA LEU A 128 -11.36 2.46 23.27
C LEU A 128 -11.56 1.90 24.70
N VAL A 129 -10.69 2.29 25.63
CA VAL A 129 -10.76 2.05 27.06
C VAL A 129 -10.77 3.42 27.72
N GLU A 130 -11.97 3.90 28.02
CA GLU A 130 -12.17 4.93 29.04
C GLU A 130 -11.71 4.31 30.36
N TYR A 131 -10.43 4.49 30.70
CA TYR A 131 -10.00 4.17 32.06
C TYR A 131 -10.71 5.17 32.98
N PRO A 132 -11.39 4.71 34.06
CA PRO A 132 -12.13 5.57 34.96
C PRO A 132 -11.15 6.29 35.90
N ILE A 133 -10.17 7.02 35.36
CA ILE A 133 -9.25 7.82 36.16
C ILE A 133 -8.85 9.10 35.40
N GLY A 134 -9.80 10.03 35.31
CA GLY A 134 -9.63 11.41 35.76
C GLY A 134 -8.41 12.24 35.33
N TYR A 135 -7.74 11.97 34.21
CA TYR A 135 -6.69 12.86 33.71
C TYR A 135 -7.11 13.56 32.42
N LYS A 136 -7.37 14.87 32.55
CA LYS A 136 -7.36 15.80 31.41
C LYS A 136 -5.90 16.05 31.04
N ILE A 137 -5.50 15.58 29.86
CA ILE A 137 -4.27 16.05 29.23
C ILE A 137 -4.59 17.42 28.62
N LYS A 138 -3.79 18.42 28.97
CA LYS A 138 -3.86 19.80 28.46
C LYS A 138 -3.27 19.87 27.06
#